data_AF-A0A191WL70-F1
#
_entry.id   AF-A0A191WL70-F1
#
_cell.length_a   1.000
_cell.length_b   1.000
_cell.length_c   1.000
_cell.angle_alpha   90.00
_cell.angle_beta   90.00
_cell.angle_gamma   90.00
#
_symmetry.space_group_name_H-M   'P 1'
#
loop_
_entity.id
_entity.type
_entity.pdbx_description
1 polymer ?
#
loop_
_entity_poly.entity_id
_entity_poly.type
_entity_poly.pdbx_seq_one_letter_code
_entity_poly.pdbx_strand_id
1 'polypeptide(L)'
;MVSVGLIAAIVLLTTLTLGVVAGYVDARRAAATADAAALAAADAATGAISGLPCEVADRMAQRNGARLVSCAVDTAAVSTVTVVVPGRIPGLDAEATARAGPPGSP
;
A
#
# COMPACT_ATOMS: atom_id res chain seq x y z
N MET A 1 20.04 41.83 -4.32
CA MET A 1 19.68 40.80 -5.32
C MET A 1 20.07 39.39 -4.88
N VAL A 2 21.25 39.18 -4.26
CA VAL A 2 21.69 37.87 -3.76
C VAL A 2 20.72 37.23 -2.75
N SER A 3 20.14 38.02 -1.84
CA SER A 3 19.17 37.55 -0.86
C SER A 3 17.91 36.96 -1.49
N VAL A 4 17.38 37.60 -2.54
CA VAL A 4 16.20 37.11 -3.27
C VAL A 4 16.52 35.80 -3.99
N GLY A 5 17.70 35.70 -4.61
CA GLY A 5 18.15 34.47 -5.26
C GLY A 5 18.27 33.29 -4.29
N LEU A 6 18.82 33.53 -3.09
CA LEU A 6 18.94 32.51 -2.06
C LEU A 6 17.56 32.04 -1.56
N ILE A 7 16.64 32.97 -1.29
CA ILE A 7 15.28 32.64 -0.85
C ILE A 7 14.57 31.81 -1.93
N ALA A 8 14.65 32.23 -3.20
CA ALA A 8 14.06 31.50 -4.31
C ALA A 8 14.63 30.08 -4.44
N ALA A 9 15.95 29.91 -4.29
CA ALA A 9 16.60 28.60 -4.34
C ALA A 9 16.13 27.68 -3.19
N ILE A 10 16.02 28.21 -1.96
CA ILE A 10 15.55 27.44 -0.80
C ILE A 10 14.09 27.01 -0.99
N VAL A 11 13.23 27.92 -1.46
CA VAL A 11 11.81 27.60 -1.70
C VAL A 11 11.67 26.54 -2.80
N LEU A 12 12.43 26.67 -3.88
CA LEU A 12 12.44 25.68 -4.96
C LEU A 12 12.90 24.31 -4.44
N LEU A 13 14.01 24.26 -3.70
CA LEU A 13 14.53 23.01 -3.15
C LEU A 13 13.52 22.35 -2.20
N THR A 14 12.90 23.15 -1.32
CA THR A 14 11.93 22.66 -0.33
C THR A 14 10.65 22.14 -1.00
N THR A 15 10.15 22.83 -2.01
CA THR A 15 8.95 22.38 -2.74
C THR A 15 9.20 21.10 -3.52
N LEU A 16 10.37 20.98 -4.16
CA LEU A 16 10.79 19.76 -4.83
C LEU A 16 10.91 18.58 -3.86
N THR A 17 11.58 18.76 -2.71
CA THR A 17 11.73 17.68 -1.73
C THR A 17 10.39 17.25 -1.14
N LEU A 18 9.49 18.19 -0.85
CA LEU A 18 8.13 17.87 -0.39
C LEU A 18 7.34 17.07 -1.42
N GLY A 19 7.44 17.41 -2.70
CA GLY A 19 6.79 16.66 -3.78
C GLY A 19 7.30 15.21 -3.85
N VAL A 20 8.61 15.02 -3.79
CA VAL A 20 9.24 13.69 -3.79
C VAL A 20 8.81 12.88 -2.57
N VAL A 21 8.88 13.47 -1.37
CA VAL A 21 8.47 12.81 -0.12
C VAL A 21 7.00 12.43 -0.14
N ALA A 22 6.12 13.27 -0.68
CA ALA A 22 4.70 12.96 -0.79
C ALA A 22 4.47 11.70 -1.65
N GLY A 23 5.14 11.58 -2.80
CA GLY A 23 5.07 10.39 -3.64
C GLY A 23 5.61 9.14 -2.93
N TYR A 24 6.73 9.25 -2.22
CA TYR A 24 7.26 8.14 -1.43
C TYR A 24 6.30 7.71 -0.31
N VAL A 25 5.66 8.66 0.37
CA VAL A 25 4.68 8.35 1.44
C VAL A 25 3.48 7.60 0.87
N ASP A 26 2.96 7.99 -0.29
CA ASP A 26 1.82 7.33 -0.91
C ASP A 26 2.18 5.89 -1.35
N ALA A 27 3.37 5.69 -1.94
CA ALA A 27 3.88 4.35 -2.28
C ALA A 27 4.06 3.46 -1.03
N ARG A 28 4.60 4.02 0.07
CA ARG A 28 4.80 3.28 1.33
C ARG A 28 3.49 2.96 2.02
N ARG A 29 2.49 3.83 1.91
CA ARG A 29 1.13 3.54 2.37
C ARG A 29 0.52 2.39 1.58
N ALA A 30 0.60 2.42 0.25
CA ALA A 30 0.12 1.32 -0.58
C ALA A 30 0.76 -0.03 -0.19
N ALA A 31 2.09 -0.06 -0.03
CA ALA A 31 2.79 -1.26 0.43
C ALA A 31 2.28 -1.75 1.80
N ALA A 32 2.21 -0.86 2.80
CA ALA A 32 1.73 -1.23 4.14
C ALA A 32 0.28 -1.73 4.13
N THR A 33 -0.58 -1.15 3.28
CA THR A 33 -1.96 -1.64 3.12
C THR A 33 -2.04 -2.99 2.44
N ALA A 34 -1.19 -3.23 1.43
CA ALA A 34 -1.09 -4.52 0.76
C ALA A 34 -0.63 -5.60 1.75
N ASP A 35 0.41 -5.32 2.54
CA ASP A 35 0.95 -6.24 3.54
C ASP A 35 -0.11 -6.61 4.59
N ALA A 36 -0.83 -5.61 5.12
CA ALA A 36 -1.90 -5.85 6.10
C ALA A 36 -3.06 -6.66 5.51
N ALA A 37 -3.44 -6.40 4.26
CA ALA A 37 -4.51 -7.15 3.58
C ALA A 37 -4.06 -8.59 3.25
N ALA A 38 -2.81 -8.79 2.83
CA ALA A 38 -2.23 -10.10 2.58
C ALA A 38 -2.17 -10.94 3.86
N LEU A 39 -1.68 -10.37 4.97
CA LEU A 39 -1.67 -11.03 6.27
C LEU A 39 -3.08 -11.43 6.72
N ALA A 40 -4.04 -10.52 6.62
CA ALA A 40 -5.43 -10.84 6.98
C ALA A 40 -6.04 -11.94 6.09
N ALA A 41 -5.69 -11.99 4.80
CA ALA A 41 -6.07 -13.09 3.92
C ALA A 41 -5.42 -14.42 4.32
N ALA A 42 -4.14 -14.40 4.68
CA ALA A 42 -3.42 -15.59 5.13
C ALA A 42 -3.95 -16.11 6.48
N ASP A 43 -4.28 -15.21 7.41
CA ASP A 43 -4.90 -15.55 8.71
C ASP A 43 -6.28 -16.18 8.50
N ALA A 44 -7.07 -15.68 7.55
CA ALA A 44 -8.35 -16.29 7.18
C ALA A 44 -8.17 -17.65 6.49
N ALA A 45 -7.16 -17.78 5.62
CA ALA A 45 -6.86 -19.02 4.91
C ALA A 45 -6.36 -20.14 5.85
N THR A 46 -5.62 -19.78 6.89
CA THR A 46 -5.16 -20.70 7.95
C THR A 46 -6.25 -20.97 9.01
N GLY A 47 -7.37 -20.25 8.97
CA GLY A 47 -8.44 -20.35 9.95
C GLY A 47 -8.16 -19.67 11.30
N ALA A 48 -7.11 -18.85 11.39
CA ALA A 48 -6.82 -18.04 12.58
C ALA A 48 -7.91 -16.99 12.85
N ILE A 49 -8.55 -16.50 11.79
CA ILE A 49 -9.73 -15.63 11.85
C ILE A 49 -10.84 -16.18 10.94
N SER A 50 -12.09 -15.86 11.26
CA SER A 50 -13.24 -16.28 10.47
C SER A 50 -13.49 -15.38 9.26
N GLY A 51 -13.93 -16.00 8.16
CA GLY A 51 -14.33 -15.31 6.93
C GLY A 51 -13.62 -15.84 5.69
N LEU A 52 -14.10 -15.42 4.52
CA LEU A 52 -13.46 -15.72 3.24
C LEU A 52 -12.19 -14.86 3.08
N PRO A 53 -11.03 -15.43 2.73
CA PRO A 53 -9.75 -14.71 2.67
C PRO A 53 -9.79 -13.41 1.87
N CYS A 54 -10.37 -13.42 0.67
CA CYS A 54 -10.44 -12.23 -0.17
C CYS A 54 -11.47 -11.20 0.30
N GLU A 55 -12.51 -11.62 1.00
CA GLU A 55 -13.48 -10.70 1.59
C GLU A 55 -12.90 -9.99 2.82
N VAL A 56 -12.09 -10.71 3.61
CA VAL A 56 -11.33 -10.12 4.72
C VAL A 56 -10.29 -9.13 4.18
N ALA A 57 -9.56 -9.49 3.12
CA ALA A 57 -8.60 -8.60 2.46
C ALA A 57 -9.26 -7.33 1.92
N ASP A 58 -10.42 -7.45 1.26
CA ASP A 58 -11.15 -6.31 0.73
C ASP A 58 -11.62 -5.36 1.84
N ARG A 59 -12.20 -5.90 2.92
CA ARG A 59 -12.55 -5.09 4.10
C ARG A 59 -11.34 -4.38 4.69
N MET A 60 -10.17 -5.04 4.71
CA MET A 60 -8.95 -4.43 5.22
C MET A 60 -8.42 -3.33 4.30
N ALA A 61 -8.48 -3.54 2.98
CA ALA A 61 -8.14 -2.53 1.98
C ALA A 61 -9.05 -1.29 2.14
N GLN A 62 -10.37 -1.48 2.17
CA GLN A 62 -11.34 -0.40 2.30
C GLN A 62 -11.16 0.41 3.61
N ARG A 63 -10.89 -0.28 4.73
CA ARG A 63 -10.61 0.37 6.02
C ARG A 63 -9.39 1.29 5.98
N ASN A 64 -8.43 1.00 5.11
CA ASN A 64 -7.24 1.81 4.91
C ASN A 64 -7.38 2.81 3.76
N GLY A 65 -8.58 2.99 3.20
CA GLY A 65 -8.83 3.87 2.06
C GLY A 65 -8.25 3.34 0.74
N ALA A 66 -7.92 2.06 0.67
CA ALA A 66 -7.47 1.37 -0.52
C ALA A 66 -8.62 0.60 -1.18
N ARG A 67 -8.45 0.24 -2.45
CA ARG A 67 -9.34 -0.66 -3.18
C ARG A 67 -8.59 -1.94 -3.52
N LEU A 68 -9.23 -3.08 -3.30
CA LEU A 68 -8.71 -4.36 -3.74
C LEU A 68 -8.75 -4.44 -5.27
N VAL A 69 -7.62 -4.74 -5.90
CA VAL A 69 -7.52 -4.99 -7.35
C VAL A 69 -7.50 -6.47 -7.64
N SER A 70 -6.71 -7.22 -6.89
CA SER A 70 -6.59 -8.66 -7.04
C SER A 70 -6.36 -9.32 -5.68
N CYS A 71 -6.88 -10.54 -5.53
CA CYS A 71 -6.62 -11.40 -4.40
C CYS A 71 -6.55 -12.84 -4.91
N ALA A 72 -5.42 -13.49 -4.67
CA ALA A 72 -5.20 -14.89 -4.95
C ALA A 72 -4.73 -15.57 -3.67
N VAL A 73 -5.30 -16.75 -3.37
CA VAL A 73 -4.91 -17.57 -2.23
C VAL A 73 -4.65 -18.98 -2.72
N ASP A 74 -3.48 -19.50 -2.42
CA ASP A 74 -3.05 -20.84 -2.81
C ASP A 74 -3.38 -21.89 -1.73
N THR A 75 -3.27 -23.18 -2.07
CA THR A 75 -3.56 -24.31 -1.19
C THR A 75 -2.63 -24.37 0.03
N ALA A 76 -1.47 -23.72 -0.03
CA ALA A 76 -0.52 -23.58 1.08
C ALA A 76 -0.84 -22.40 2.02
N ALA A 77 -2.04 -21.80 1.92
CA ALA A 77 -2.45 -20.59 2.64
C ALA A 77 -1.55 -19.38 2.38
N VAL A 78 -0.89 -19.37 1.22
CA VAL A 78 -0.17 -18.21 0.70
C VAL A 78 -1.17 -17.29 0.02
N SER A 79 -1.26 -16.04 0.44
CA SER A 79 -2.04 -14.99 -0.20
C SER A 79 -1.14 -14.05 -0.98
N THR A 80 -1.59 -13.65 -2.17
CA THR A 80 -1.04 -12.54 -2.95
C THR A 80 -2.16 -11.54 -3.16
N VAL A 81 -1.96 -10.32 -2.66
CA VAL A 81 -2.98 -9.27 -2.65
C VAL A 81 -2.42 -8.02 -3.33
N THR A 82 -3.15 -7.51 -4.32
CA THR A 82 -2.86 -6.23 -4.97
C THR A 82 -3.91 -5.21 -4.56
N VAL A 83 -3.47 -4.06 -4.06
CA VAL A 83 -4.33 -2.94 -3.69
C VAL A 83 -3.89 -1.67 -4.40
N VAL A 84 -4.86 -0.79 -4.61
CA VAL A 84 -4.63 0.56 -5.10
C VAL A 84 -5.07 1.55 -4.04
N VAL A 85 -4.16 2.46 -3.67
CA VAL A 85 -4.42 3.59 -2.79
C VAL A 85 -4.53 4.85 -3.65
N PRO A 86 -5.63 5.60 -3.56
CA PRO A 86 -5.74 6.89 -4.23
C PRO A 86 -4.67 7.84 -3.68
N GLY A 87 -3.81 8.35 -4.57
CA GLY A 87 -2.77 9.29 -4.16
C GLY A 87 -3.33 10.66 -3.86
N ARG A 88 -2.49 11.54 -3.29
CA ARG A 88 -2.90 12.91 -2.97
C ARG A 88 -3.14 13.78 -4.20
N ILE A 89 -2.57 13.39 -5.33
CA ILE A 89 -2.72 14.08 -6.60
C ILE A 89 -3.75 13.29 -7.43
N PRO A 90 -4.85 13.92 -7.87
CA PRO A 90 -5.85 13.25 -8.69
C PRO A 90 -5.24 12.60 -9.94
N GLY A 91 -5.49 11.31 -10.12
CA GLY A 91 -4.98 10.52 -11.25
C GLY A 91 -3.61 9.87 -11.04
N LEU A 92 -2.98 10.08 -9.88
CA LEU A 92 -1.74 9.41 -9.48
C LEU A 92 -2.03 8.44 -8.34
N ASP A 93 -2.57 7.29 -8.68
CA ASP A 93 -2.85 6.22 -7.73
C ASP A 93 -1.58 5.40 -7.45
N ALA A 94 -1.42 4.96 -6.20
CA ALA A 94 -0.32 4.10 -5.78
C ALA A 94 -0.80 2.64 -5.72
N GLU A 95 -0.27 1.81 -6.61
CA GLU A 95 -0.53 0.37 -6.62
C GLU A 95 0.59 -0.37 -5.89
N ALA A 96 0.23 -1.34 -5.06
CA ALA A 96 1.18 -2.24 -4.41
C ALA A 96 0.64 -3.66 -4.36
N THR A 97 1.56 -4.61 -4.47
CA THR A 97 1.27 -6.04 -4.31
C THR A 97 2.10 -6.59 -3.16
N ALA A 98 1.48 -7.38 -2.30
CA ALA A 98 2.12 -8.06 -1.18
C ALA A 98 1.78 -9.55 -1.18
N ARG A 99 2.70 -10.36 -0.66
CA ARG A 99 2.55 -11.81 -0.50
C ARG A 99 2.76 -12.19 0.95
N ALA A 100 1.84 -12.95 1.54
CA ALA A 100 1.94 -13.45 2.91
C ALA A 100 1.61 -14.95 2.97
N GLY A 101 2.19 -15.68 3.91
CA GLY A 101 1.93 -17.10 4.10
C GLY A 101 2.70 -17.69 5.29
N PRO A 102 2.39 -18.93 5.69
CA PRO A 102 3.07 -19.60 6.80
C PRO A 102 4.58 -19.77 6.54
N PRO A 103 5.42 -19.81 7.60
CA PRO A 103 6.85 -20.06 7.42
C PRO A 103 7.08 -21.43 6.77
N GLY A 104 7.86 -21.46 5.69
CA GLY A 104 8.18 -22.69 4.96
C GLY A 104 7.22 -23.05 3.81
N SER A 105 6.22 -22.21 3.50
CA SER A 105 5.47 -22.34 2.25
C SER A 105 6.36 -22.01 1.03
N PRO A 106 6.37 -22.82 -0.04
CA PRO A 106 7.14 -22.56 -1.25
C PRO A 106 6.72 -21.26 -1.95
#